data_AF-A0A7R8ZU08-F1
#
_entry.id   AF-A0A7R8ZU08-F1
#
_cell.length_a   1.000
_cell.length_b   1.000
_cell.length_c   1.000
_cell.angle_alpha   90.00
_cell.angle_beta   90.00
_cell.angle_gamma   90.00
#
_symmetry.space_group_name_H-M   'P 1'
#
loop_
_entity.id
_entity.type
_entity.pdbx_description
1 polymer ?
#
loop_
_entity_poly.entity_id
_entity_poly.type
_entity_poly.pdbx_seq_one_letter_code
_entity_poly.pdbx_strand_id
1 'polypeptide(L)'
;MIWLVLAYLFHTIGELCISPVALSFITKLAPVKYASLMMGKYHPKALFTLFFAELWERFSFYGMRALLILYMTKVLFEHMGQEGADVRAYGIYGAYGALVYGMPVIGGLLADRFFGFRKSIILGGILMALGHFVLGLEGKFYEQNDPRKDGAFTIFYMGVNIGAFLAPLWCGFLGENYGWDWGFSLAGVGMLVGVLVFYFSQNQFGDEGYPPDTAKLKAPAFLGISNEVGVVILSILAVGLAAVLLDHNSIVTYSLPFLIAGVLIYILSYSIKLVSDGDKVAGQRLWVVLVLFFFHTIFWALFEQAGSSLVLFADRNVDMMGIPASMTQSFNPLFIMLLAPLFSMMWLNLNKNKKEPSTPMKFFWGLAQMAIGYGIVVLGGKMFGTA
;
A
#
# COMPACT_ATOMS: atom_id res chain seq x y z
N MET A 1 25.26 -6.39 -2.33
CA MET A 1 24.40 -5.55 -1.48
C MET A 1 24.47 -4.03 -1.74
N ILE A 2 25.63 -3.36 -1.78
CA ILE A 2 25.71 -1.88 -1.72
C ILE A 2 24.97 -1.12 -2.83
N TRP A 3 25.02 -1.59 -4.08
CA TRP A 3 24.34 -0.97 -5.21
C TRP A 3 22.81 -1.12 -5.11
N LEU A 4 22.33 -2.21 -4.49
CA LEU A 4 20.90 -2.41 -4.24
C LEU A 4 20.41 -1.39 -3.21
N VAL A 5 21.15 -1.22 -2.12
CA VAL A 5 20.88 -0.18 -1.11
C VAL A 5 20.83 1.22 -1.74
N LEU A 6 21.77 1.53 -2.64
CA LEU A 6 21.77 2.79 -3.39
C LEU A 6 20.56 2.90 -4.33
N ALA A 7 20.15 1.84 -5.01
CA ALA A 7 18.96 1.86 -5.85
C ALA A 7 17.70 2.20 -5.03
N TYR A 8 17.48 1.54 -3.89
CA TYR A 8 16.38 1.86 -2.97
C TYR A 8 16.46 3.28 -2.41
N LEU A 9 17.67 3.79 -2.14
CA LEU A 9 17.87 5.18 -1.71
C LEU A 9 17.38 6.16 -2.79
N PHE A 10 17.77 5.95 -4.04
CA PHE A 10 17.36 6.81 -5.15
C PHE A 10 15.87 6.71 -5.47
N HIS A 11 15.29 5.51 -5.40
CA HIS A 11 13.84 5.34 -5.53
C HIS A 11 13.08 6.11 -4.44
N THR A 12 13.57 6.05 -3.20
CA THR A 12 12.97 6.77 -2.06
C THR A 12 13.14 8.28 -2.16
N ILE A 13 14.31 8.76 -2.60
CA ILE A 13 14.51 10.18 -2.91
C ILE A 13 13.55 10.63 -4.01
N GLY A 14 13.33 9.79 -5.02
CA GLY A 14 12.36 10.05 -6.08
C GLY A 14 10.93 10.17 -5.54
N GLU A 15 10.55 9.27 -4.65
CA GLU A 15 9.26 9.30 -3.95
C GLU A 15 9.12 10.58 -3.13
N LEU A 16 10.12 10.94 -2.31
CA LEU A 16 10.09 12.16 -1.49
C LEU A 16 10.06 13.46 -2.32
N CYS A 17 10.47 13.42 -3.59
CA CYS A 17 10.27 14.53 -4.53
C CYS A 17 8.79 14.67 -4.95
N ILE A 18 8.09 13.56 -5.17
CA ILE A 18 6.71 13.53 -5.69
C ILE A 18 5.65 13.56 -4.57
N SER A 19 5.87 12.85 -3.45
CA SER A 19 4.89 12.66 -2.36
C SER A 19 4.37 13.96 -1.69
N PRO A 20 5.17 15.03 -1.48
CA PRO A 20 4.67 16.31 -0.97
C PRO A 20 3.71 17.01 -1.93
N VAL A 21 3.73 16.66 -3.22
CA VAL A 21 2.80 17.20 -4.22
C VAL A 21 1.41 16.58 -4.01
N ALA A 22 1.30 15.27 -3.79
CA ALA A 22 0.01 14.62 -3.62
C ALA A 22 -0.74 15.10 -2.36
N LEU A 23 -0.08 15.12 -1.19
CA LEU A 23 -0.71 15.58 0.06
C LEU A 23 -0.94 17.09 0.11
N SER A 24 -0.05 17.91 -0.47
CA SER A 24 -0.26 19.37 -0.48
C SER A 24 -1.29 19.81 -1.51
N PHE A 25 -1.52 19.07 -2.61
CA PHE A 25 -2.62 19.36 -3.54
C PHE A 25 -3.98 18.95 -2.97
N ILE A 26 -4.07 17.80 -2.28
CA ILE A 26 -5.32 17.36 -1.65
C ILE A 26 -5.73 18.36 -0.55
N THR A 27 -4.79 18.83 0.27
CA THR A 27 -5.08 19.85 1.30
C THR A 27 -5.35 21.24 0.74
N LYS A 28 -4.75 21.63 -0.40
CA LYS A 28 -5.01 22.91 -1.08
C LYS A 28 -6.29 22.93 -1.93
N LEU A 29 -6.77 21.77 -2.38
CA LEU A 29 -7.99 21.63 -3.19
C LEU A 29 -9.21 21.17 -2.37
N ALA A 30 -8.99 20.57 -1.18
CA ALA A 30 -10.07 20.21 -0.28
C ALA A 30 -10.73 21.48 0.31
N PRO A 31 -12.07 21.53 0.38
CA PRO A 31 -12.78 22.63 1.04
C PRO A 31 -12.27 22.81 2.48
N VAL A 32 -12.02 24.05 2.89
CA VAL A 32 -11.48 24.43 4.22
C VAL A 32 -12.25 23.79 5.39
N LYS A 33 -13.53 23.48 5.19
CA LYS A 33 -14.42 22.79 6.14
C LYS A 33 -13.93 21.38 6.56
N TYR A 34 -13.10 20.71 5.75
CA TYR A 34 -12.55 19.37 6.05
C TYR A 34 -11.05 19.36 6.40
N ALA A 35 -10.34 20.47 6.15
CA ALA A 35 -8.91 20.57 6.45
C ALA A 35 -8.61 20.63 7.96
N SER A 36 -9.53 21.19 8.75
CA SER A 36 -9.42 21.29 10.21
C SER A 36 -9.72 19.97 10.95
N LEU A 37 -10.44 19.04 10.34
CA LEU A 37 -10.68 17.69 10.87
C LEU A 37 -9.42 16.81 10.84
N MET A 38 -8.52 17.05 9.88
CA MET A 38 -7.27 16.29 9.67
C MET A 38 -6.08 16.84 10.47
N MET A 39 -6.19 18.04 11.05
CA MET A 39 -5.12 18.69 11.83
C MET A 39 -5.62 19.01 13.24
N GLY A 40 -6.14 17.99 13.91
CA GLY A 40 -6.82 18.10 15.21
C GLY A 40 -5.89 18.59 16.32
N LYS A 41 -6.02 19.88 16.66
CA LYS A 41 -5.51 20.51 17.89
C LYS A 41 -6.27 20.03 19.16
N TYR A 42 -7.20 19.08 19.01
CA TYR A 42 -8.01 18.50 20.08
C TYR A 42 -8.30 17.03 19.75
N HIS A 43 -7.47 16.09 20.23
CA HIS A 43 -7.83 14.74 20.76
C HIS A 43 -6.62 13.77 20.71
N PRO A 44 -5.66 13.89 21.65
CA PRO A 44 -4.45 13.04 21.69
C PRO A 44 -4.73 11.53 21.78
N LYS A 45 -5.82 11.13 22.47
CA LYS A 45 -6.13 9.71 22.72
C LYS A 45 -6.80 9.00 21.53
N ALA A 46 -7.67 9.71 20.81
CA ALA A 46 -8.25 9.24 19.55
C ALA A 46 -7.17 9.08 18.47
N LEU A 47 -6.26 10.06 18.36
CA LEU A 47 -5.12 9.99 17.44
C LEU A 47 -4.20 8.82 17.77
N PHE A 48 -3.94 8.57 19.07
CA PHE A 48 -3.20 7.39 19.52
C PHE A 48 -3.85 6.10 19.04
N THR A 49 -5.16 5.96 19.23
CA THR A 49 -5.91 4.77 18.79
C THR A 49 -5.77 4.53 17.28
N LEU A 50 -5.99 5.57 16.48
CA LEU A 50 -5.85 5.49 15.01
C LEU A 50 -4.40 5.20 14.60
N PHE A 51 -3.44 5.82 15.26
CA PHE A 51 -2.03 5.57 15.02
C PHE A 51 -1.66 4.10 15.23
N PHE A 52 -2.14 3.48 16.31
CA PHE A 52 -1.86 2.07 16.58
C PHE A 52 -2.59 1.12 15.63
N ALA A 53 -3.86 1.39 15.36
CA ALA A 53 -4.62 0.62 14.39
C ALA A 53 -3.92 0.65 13.02
N GLU A 54 -3.51 1.82 12.56
CA GLU A 54 -2.76 2.01 11.32
C GLU A 54 -1.38 1.35 11.37
N LEU A 55 -0.64 1.47 12.48
CA LEU A 55 0.67 0.83 12.64
C LEU A 55 0.58 -0.68 12.44
N TRP A 56 -0.39 -1.33 13.07
CA TRP A 56 -0.56 -2.77 13.04
C TRP A 56 -1.12 -3.28 11.71
N GLU A 57 -2.02 -2.52 11.09
CA GLU A 57 -2.50 -2.77 9.73
C GLU A 57 -1.32 -2.75 8.75
N ARG A 58 -0.50 -1.69 8.80
CA ARG A 58 0.66 -1.53 7.91
C ARG A 58 1.71 -2.60 8.18
N PHE A 59 1.94 -2.92 9.45
CA PHE A 59 2.82 -4.02 9.82
C PHE A 59 2.35 -5.33 9.17
N SER A 60 1.08 -5.70 9.34
CA SER A 60 0.54 -6.92 8.73
C SER A 60 0.68 -6.91 7.20
N PHE A 61 0.26 -5.81 6.57
CA PHE A 61 0.25 -5.69 5.11
C PHE A 61 1.65 -5.77 4.50
N TYR A 62 2.60 -4.97 4.99
CA TYR A 62 3.96 -4.95 4.43
C TYR A 62 4.75 -6.20 4.79
N GLY A 63 4.51 -6.81 5.95
CA GLY A 63 5.12 -8.09 6.33
C GLY A 63 4.70 -9.22 5.40
N MET A 64 3.40 -9.36 5.17
CA MET A 64 2.86 -10.34 4.22
C MET A 64 3.35 -10.05 2.80
N ARG A 65 3.28 -8.79 2.36
CA ARG A 65 3.71 -8.36 1.02
C ARG A 65 5.21 -8.62 0.76
N ALA A 66 6.05 -8.57 1.79
CA ALA A 66 7.46 -8.90 1.71
C ALA A 66 7.74 -10.37 1.40
N LEU A 67 6.91 -11.26 1.93
CA LEU A 67 7.02 -12.71 1.76
C LEU A 67 6.32 -13.20 0.49
N LEU A 68 5.21 -12.56 0.10
CA LEU A 68 4.27 -13.09 -0.89
C LEU A 68 4.92 -13.49 -2.22
N ILE A 69 5.78 -12.64 -2.80
CA ILE A 69 6.43 -12.95 -4.08
C ILE A 69 7.42 -14.12 -3.98
N LEU A 70 8.14 -14.22 -2.85
CA LEU A 70 9.09 -15.30 -2.60
C LEU A 70 8.35 -16.62 -2.35
N TYR A 71 7.28 -16.59 -1.55
CA TYR A 71 6.43 -17.76 -1.31
C TYR A 71 5.81 -18.29 -2.61
N MET A 72 5.25 -17.41 -3.44
CA MET A 72 4.65 -17.82 -4.71
C MET A 72 5.67 -18.48 -5.65
N THR A 73 6.88 -17.91 -5.75
CA THR A 73 7.90 -18.39 -6.69
C THR A 73 8.68 -19.61 -6.18
N LYS A 74 8.95 -19.69 -4.88
CA LYS A 74 9.76 -20.76 -4.27
C LYS A 74 8.94 -21.95 -3.78
N VAL A 75 7.65 -21.77 -3.53
CA VAL A 75 6.81 -22.82 -2.94
C VAL A 75 5.59 -23.09 -3.80
N LEU A 76 4.73 -22.09 -4.00
CA LEU A 76 3.41 -22.33 -4.61
C LEU A 76 3.50 -22.78 -6.07
N PHE A 77 4.39 -22.17 -6.85
CA PHE A 77 4.55 -22.41 -8.28
C PHE A 77 5.88 -23.07 -8.66
N GLU A 78 6.62 -23.61 -7.68
CA GLU A 78 7.91 -24.27 -7.92
C GLU A 78 7.82 -25.34 -9.03
N HIS A 79 6.73 -26.12 -9.03
CA HIS A 79 6.45 -27.16 -10.02
C HIS A 79 6.34 -26.67 -11.48
N MET A 80 6.18 -25.36 -11.71
CA MET A 80 6.07 -24.76 -13.05
C MET A 80 7.43 -24.39 -13.66
N GLY A 81 8.54 -24.62 -12.94
CA GLY A 81 9.86 -24.14 -13.30
C GLY A 81 10.00 -22.63 -13.05
N GLN A 82 11.24 -22.14 -12.95
CA GLN A 82 11.52 -20.78 -12.49
C GLN A 82 10.82 -19.70 -13.32
N GLU A 83 10.90 -19.77 -14.65
CA GLU A 83 10.27 -18.78 -15.54
C GLU A 83 8.74 -18.81 -15.43
N GLY A 84 8.15 -20.00 -15.38
CA GLY A 84 6.70 -20.17 -15.21
C GLY A 84 6.21 -19.66 -13.86
N ALA A 85 6.96 -19.94 -12.79
CA ALA A 85 6.68 -19.48 -11.44
C ALA A 85 6.73 -17.95 -11.35
N ASP A 86 7.77 -17.33 -11.93
CA ASP A 86 7.94 -15.87 -11.95
C ASP A 86 6.79 -15.18 -12.68
N VAL A 87 6.45 -15.63 -13.90
CA VAL A 87 5.38 -15.03 -14.70
C VAL A 87 4.04 -15.10 -13.95
N ARG A 88 3.71 -16.26 -13.36
CA ARG A 88 2.46 -16.42 -12.60
C ARG A 88 2.47 -15.56 -11.33
N ALA A 89 3.57 -15.56 -10.58
CA ALA A 89 3.72 -14.78 -9.36
C ALA A 89 3.65 -13.27 -9.61
N TYR A 90 4.29 -12.75 -10.67
CA TYR A 90 4.19 -11.35 -11.06
C TYR A 90 2.76 -10.96 -11.46
N GLY A 91 2.06 -11.82 -12.21
CA GLY A 91 0.66 -11.60 -12.57
C GLY A 91 -0.24 -11.46 -11.36
N ILE A 92 -0.14 -12.40 -10.41
CA ILE A 92 -0.91 -12.38 -9.15
C ILE A 92 -0.52 -11.18 -8.29
N TYR A 93 0.76 -10.90 -8.12
CA TYR A 93 1.24 -9.77 -7.32
C TYR A 93 0.78 -8.41 -7.88
N GLY A 94 0.83 -8.25 -9.20
CA GLY A 94 0.32 -7.06 -9.88
C GLY A 94 -1.19 -6.89 -9.74
N ALA A 95 -1.96 -7.97 -9.92
CA ALA A 95 -3.41 -7.97 -9.72
C ALA A 95 -3.78 -7.67 -8.26
N TYR A 96 -3.04 -8.23 -7.28
CA TYR A 96 -3.19 -7.91 -5.87
C TYR A 96 -2.97 -6.42 -5.60
N GLY A 97 -1.87 -5.84 -6.09
CA GLY A 97 -1.62 -4.40 -5.96
C GLY A 97 -2.75 -3.55 -6.56
N ALA A 98 -3.22 -3.89 -7.76
CA ALA A 98 -4.32 -3.19 -8.42
C ALA A 98 -5.63 -3.24 -7.61
N LEU A 99 -5.99 -4.42 -7.07
CA LEU A 99 -7.20 -4.59 -6.27
C LEU A 99 -7.10 -3.88 -4.91
N VAL A 100 -5.93 -3.90 -4.26
CA VAL A 100 -5.69 -3.18 -3.00
C VAL A 100 -5.84 -1.67 -3.19
N TYR A 101 -5.43 -1.12 -4.32
CA TYR A 101 -5.64 0.31 -4.63
C TYR A 101 -7.06 0.62 -5.14
N GLY A 102 -7.73 -0.33 -5.80
CA GLY A 102 -9.06 -0.12 -6.38
C GLY A 102 -10.23 -0.33 -5.40
N MET A 103 -10.19 -1.38 -4.57
CA MET A 103 -11.26 -1.74 -3.63
C MET A 103 -11.59 -0.67 -2.59
N PRO A 104 -10.64 0.16 -2.10
CA PRO A 104 -10.95 1.28 -1.22
C PRO A 104 -11.95 2.28 -1.80
N VAL A 105 -12.06 2.42 -3.12
CA VAL A 105 -13.09 3.27 -3.75
C VAL A 105 -14.48 2.74 -3.41
N ILE A 106 -14.68 1.42 -3.49
CA ILE A 106 -15.95 0.77 -3.17
C ILE A 106 -16.17 0.78 -1.65
N GLY A 107 -15.15 0.42 -0.87
CA GLY A 107 -15.22 0.39 0.60
C GLY A 107 -15.52 1.78 1.21
N GLY A 108 -14.90 2.83 0.68
CA GLY A 108 -15.15 4.22 1.07
C GLY A 108 -16.59 4.65 0.77
N LEU A 109 -17.09 4.35 -0.44
CA LEU A 109 -18.49 4.64 -0.80
C LEU A 109 -19.50 3.92 0.11
N LEU A 110 -19.20 2.69 0.52
CA LEU A 110 -20.05 1.93 1.45
C LEU A 110 -19.99 2.50 2.88
N ALA A 111 -18.80 2.91 3.34
CA ALA A 111 -18.62 3.56 4.63
C ALA A 111 -19.39 4.89 4.70
N ASP A 112 -19.23 5.73 3.67
CA ASP A 112 -19.84 7.06 3.58
C ASP A 112 -21.36 7.03 3.51
N ARG A 113 -21.94 6.02 2.83
CA ARG A 113 -23.38 5.96 2.54
C ARG A 113 -24.17 5.15 3.55
N PHE A 114 -23.56 4.13 4.16
CA PHE A 114 -24.28 3.13 4.94
C PHE A 114 -23.58 2.79 6.26
N PHE A 115 -22.38 2.23 6.18
CA PHE A 115 -21.81 1.45 7.28
C PHE A 115 -21.16 2.30 8.38
N GLY A 116 -20.71 3.51 8.03
CA GLY A 116 -19.90 4.36 8.91
C GLY A 116 -18.47 3.86 9.06
N PHE A 117 -17.53 4.79 9.27
CA PHE A 117 -16.10 4.47 9.30
C PHE A 117 -15.70 3.48 10.40
N ARG A 118 -16.33 3.52 11.59
CA ARG A 118 -15.99 2.61 12.69
C ARG A 118 -16.27 1.15 12.34
N LYS A 119 -17.47 0.86 11.83
CA LYS A 119 -17.85 -0.51 11.44
C LYS A 119 -17.03 -0.98 10.24
N SER A 120 -16.73 -0.10 9.29
CA SER A 120 -15.89 -0.42 8.14
C SER A 120 -14.46 -0.78 8.53
N ILE A 121 -13.84 -0.04 9.46
CA ILE A 121 -12.48 -0.33 9.96
C ILE A 121 -12.47 -1.69 10.67
N ILE A 122 -13.46 -1.98 11.52
CA ILE A 122 -13.55 -3.26 12.24
C ILE A 122 -13.77 -4.42 11.27
N LEU A 123 -14.73 -4.31 10.35
CA LEU A 123 -15.04 -5.35 9.37
C LEU A 123 -13.83 -5.62 8.46
N GLY A 124 -13.23 -4.58 7.89
CA GLY A 124 -12.04 -4.69 7.05
C GLY A 124 -10.86 -5.31 7.81
N GLY A 125 -10.66 -4.89 9.06
CA GLY A 125 -9.61 -5.44 9.91
C GLY A 125 -9.80 -6.91 10.27
N ILE A 126 -11.03 -7.35 10.54
CA ILE A 126 -11.35 -8.77 10.77
C ILE A 126 -11.11 -9.59 9.50
N LEU A 127 -11.59 -9.13 8.34
CA LEU A 127 -11.38 -9.81 7.07
C LEU A 127 -9.89 -9.94 6.75
N MET A 128 -9.11 -8.88 7.01
CA MET A 128 -7.67 -8.91 6.81
C MET A 128 -6.98 -9.89 7.78
N ALA A 129 -7.32 -9.87 9.07
CA ALA A 129 -6.77 -10.82 10.04
C ALA A 129 -7.09 -12.27 9.64
N LEU A 130 -8.34 -12.56 9.26
CA LEU A 130 -8.75 -13.89 8.77
C LEU A 130 -7.95 -14.31 7.53
N GLY A 131 -7.76 -13.41 6.56
CA GLY A 131 -6.95 -13.69 5.37
C GLY A 131 -5.51 -14.06 5.72
N HIS A 132 -4.87 -13.34 6.64
CA HIS A 132 -3.50 -13.66 7.09
C HIS A 132 -3.44 -14.97 7.86
N PHE A 133 -4.44 -15.29 8.70
CA PHE A 133 -4.50 -16.59 9.37
C PHE A 133 -4.69 -17.73 8.37
N VAL A 134 -5.50 -17.57 7.33
CA VAL A 134 -5.64 -18.58 6.28
C VAL A 134 -4.29 -18.84 5.60
N LEU A 135 -3.55 -17.78 5.23
CA LEU A 135 -2.20 -17.91 4.67
C LEU A 135 -1.22 -18.60 5.64
N GLY A 136 -1.34 -18.33 6.95
CA GLY A 136 -0.54 -19.00 7.98
C GLY A 136 -0.90 -20.47 8.20
N LEU A 137 -2.18 -20.85 8.02
CA LEU A 137 -2.67 -22.22 8.22
C LEU A 137 -2.32 -23.17 7.07
N GLU A 138 -2.14 -22.65 5.84
CA GLU A 138 -1.74 -23.45 4.67
C GLU A 138 -0.27 -23.92 4.71
N GLY A 139 0.57 -23.38 5.60
CA GLY A 139 1.98 -23.77 5.74
C GLY A 139 2.26 -25.15 6.35
N LYS A 140 1.24 -25.98 6.59
CA LYS A 140 1.41 -27.33 7.14
C LYS A 140 1.65 -28.38 6.05
N PHE A 141 2.90 -28.52 5.59
CA PHE A 141 3.43 -29.79 5.05
C PHE A 141 4.97 -29.93 5.12
N TYR A 142 5.67 -29.22 6.00
CA TYR A 142 7.11 -29.47 6.22
C TYR A 142 7.48 -29.35 7.71
N GLU A 143 8.07 -30.40 8.27
CA GLU A 143 8.50 -30.47 9.67
C GLU A 143 9.77 -29.64 9.93
N GLN A 144 9.84 -28.89 11.03
CA GLN A 144 11.11 -28.51 11.69
C GLN A 144 10.92 -28.15 13.18
N ASN A 145 11.78 -28.74 14.03
CA ASN A 145 11.82 -28.73 15.51
C ASN A 145 12.70 -27.60 16.08
N ASP A 146 12.26 -26.86 17.13
CA ASP A 146 13.01 -26.56 18.40
C ASP A 146 12.12 -25.70 19.35
N PRO A 147 12.01 -26.02 20.66
CA PRO A 147 11.26 -25.24 21.64
C PRO A 147 12.14 -24.23 22.41
N ARG A 148 12.10 -22.94 22.06
CA ARG A 148 12.55 -21.77 22.86
C ARG A 148 12.08 -20.46 22.18
N LYS A 149 10.89 -19.92 22.54
CA LYS A 149 10.62 -18.81 23.48
C LYS A 149 11.07 -17.40 23.08
N ASP A 150 10.05 -16.57 22.79
CA ASP A 150 9.74 -15.17 23.12
C ASP A 150 10.81 -14.14 23.52
N GLY A 151 10.57 -12.92 23.01
CA GLY A 151 10.99 -11.64 23.59
C GLY A 151 10.03 -10.51 23.17
N ALA A 152 9.32 -9.93 24.13
CA ALA A 152 8.23 -8.99 23.95
C ALA A 152 8.65 -7.56 23.52
N PHE A 153 7.85 -7.00 22.62
CA PHE A 153 7.40 -5.60 22.47
C PHE A 153 8.10 -4.49 23.25
N THR A 154 8.55 -3.42 22.57
CA THR A 154 8.45 -2.03 23.07
C THR A 154 8.40 -0.98 21.94
N ILE A 155 7.16 -0.68 21.55
CA ILE A 155 6.53 0.59 21.14
C ILE A 155 7.38 1.88 20.91
N PHE A 156 7.22 2.51 19.73
CA PHE A 156 6.73 3.90 19.46
C PHE A 156 7.45 4.74 18.38
N TYR A 157 6.64 5.40 17.53
CA TYR A 157 6.71 6.81 17.04
C TYR A 157 6.67 7.19 15.53
N MET A 158 6.45 6.29 14.58
CA MET A 158 6.10 6.62 13.18
C MET A 158 5.28 5.49 12.54
N GLY A 159 3.99 5.37 12.87
CA GLY A 159 3.21 4.13 12.72
C GLY A 159 3.21 3.49 11.33
N VAL A 160 3.06 4.26 10.27
CA VAL A 160 3.06 3.71 8.89
C VAL A 160 4.44 3.19 8.49
N ASN A 161 5.48 4.02 8.60
CA ASN A 161 6.83 3.65 8.18
C ASN A 161 7.52 2.70 9.17
N ILE A 162 7.18 2.73 10.46
CA ILE A 162 7.67 1.75 11.44
C ILE A 162 7.00 0.41 11.21
N GLY A 163 5.68 0.36 10.97
CA GLY A 163 5.00 -0.87 10.59
C GLY A 163 5.62 -1.46 9.32
N ALA A 164 5.77 -0.63 8.28
CA ALA A 164 6.40 -1.02 7.01
C ALA A 164 7.89 -1.39 7.13
N PHE A 165 8.63 -0.81 8.07
CA PHE A 165 10.04 -1.11 8.31
C PHE A 165 10.22 -2.38 9.13
N LEU A 166 9.51 -2.51 10.25
CA LEU A 166 9.63 -3.63 11.17
C LEU A 166 9.02 -4.91 10.59
N ALA A 167 7.97 -4.80 9.78
CA ALA A 167 7.28 -5.99 9.31
C ALA A 167 8.09 -6.89 8.39
N PRO A 168 8.79 -6.39 7.35
CA PRO A 168 9.69 -7.21 6.56
C PRO A 168 10.84 -7.79 7.39
N LEU A 169 11.31 -7.07 8.42
CA LEU A 169 12.38 -7.57 9.30
C LEU A 169 11.90 -8.76 10.13
N TRP A 170 10.77 -8.66 10.82
CA TRP A 170 10.30 -9.73 11.70
C TRP A 170 9.57 -10.84 10.95
N CYS A 171 8.68 -10.51 10.01
CA CYS A 171 7.98 -11.52 9.20
C CYS A 171 8.95 -12.19 8.22
N GLY A 172 9.90 -11.46 7.64
CA GLY A 172 10.99 -12.00 6.81
C GLY A 172 11.89 -12.95 7.59
N PHE A 173 12.36 -12.53 8.77
CA PHE A 173 13.19 -13.36 9.64
C PHE A 173 12.50 -14.67 10.04
N LEU A 174 11.24 -14.60 10.48
CA LEU A 174 10.48 -15.81 10.86
C LEU A 174 10.13 -16.66 9.63
N GLY A 175 9.63 -16.03 8.56
CA GLY A 175 9.22 -16.67 7.33
C GLY A 175 10.32 -17.49 6.67
N GLU A 176 11.50 -16.90 6.51
CA GLU A 176 12.60 -17.51 5.78
C GLU A 176 13.49 -18.43 6.65
N ASN A 177 13.58 -18.20 7.96
CA ASN A 177 14.44 -19.03 8.85
C ASN A 177 13.68 -20.10 9.67
N TYR A 178 12.39 -19.90 9.95
CA TYR A 178 11.61 -20.76 10.85
C TYR A 178 10.36 -21.35 10.19
N GLY A 179 9.92 -20.80 9.06
CA GLY A 179 8.77 -21.28 8.30
C GLY A 179 7.83 -20.15 7.89
N TRP A 180 7.30 -20.24 6.66
CA TRP A 180 6.40 -19.24 6.09
C TRP A 180 5.13 -19.04 6.92
N ASP A 181 4.65 -20.10 7.58
CA ASP A 181 3.53 -20.08 8.52
C ASP A 181 3.79 -19.13 9.70
N TRP A 182 5.00 -19.12 10.26
CA TRP A 182 5.38 -18.19 11.33
C TRP A 182 5.44 -16.75 10.85
N GLY A 183 5.95 -16.52 9.64
CA GLY A 183 5.98 -15.19 9.02
C GLY A 183 4.56 -14.62 8.79
N PHE A 184 3.67 -15.41 8.17
CA PHE A 184 2.28 -14.99 7.92
C PHE A 184 1.45 -14.93 9.21
N SER A 185 1.66 -15.84 10.15
CA SER A 185 0.99 -15.83 11.46
C SER A 185 1.37 -14.61 12.29
N LEU A 186 2.64 -14.19 12.26
CA LEU A 186 3.07 -12.96 12.93
C LEU A 186 2.37 -11.73 12.35
N ALA A 187 2.21 -11.65 11.02
CA ALA A 187 1.41 -10.61 10.38
C ALA A 187 -0.06 -10.65 10.87
N GLY A 188 -0.68 -11.84 10.91
CA GLY A 188 -2.04 -12.04 11.41
C GLY A 188 -2.24 -11.63 12.88
N VAL A 189 -1.29 -11.98 13.76
CA VAL A 189 -1.27 -11.53 15.16
C VAL A 189 -1.16 -10.01 15.22
N GLY A 190 -0.28 -9.41 14.42
CA GLY A 190 -0.17 -7.96 14.30
C GLY A 190 -1.51 -7.32 13.96
N MET A 191 -2.21 -7.82 12.94
CA MET A 191 -3.52 -7.31 12.57
C MET A 191 -4.56 -7.48 13.67
N LEU A 192 -4.61 -8.65 14.33
CA LEU A 192 -5.53 -8.91 15.44
C LEU A 192 -5.31 -7.89 16.57
N VAL A 193 -4.06 -7.59 16.93
CA VAL A 193 -3.72 -6.55 17.89
C VAL A 193 -4.25 -5.19 17.43
N GLY A 194 -4.07 -4.83 16.16
CA GLY A 194 -4.63 -3.61 15.57
C GLY A 194 -6.15 -3.50 15.72
N VAL A 195 -6.88 -4.58 15.39
CA VAL A 195 -8.35 -4.64 15.55
C VAL A 195 -8.74 -4.51 17.02
N LEU A 196 -8.09 -5.23 17.93
CA LEU A 196 -8.41 -5.20 19.35
C LEU A 196 -8.15 -3.81 19.95
N VAL A 197 -7.02 -3.17 19.60
CA VAL A 197 -6.71 -1.80 20.03
C VAL A 197 -7.79 -0.83 19.57
N PHE A 198 -8.20 -0.89 18.30
CA PHE A 198 -9.27 -0.05 17.78
C PHE A 198 -10.61 -0.33 18.48
N TYR A 199 -11.00 -1.61 18.57
CA TYR A 199 -12.27 -2.05 19.14
C TYR A 199 -12.45 -1.61 20.60
N PHE A 200 -11.42 -1.79 21.44
CA PHE A 200 -11.50 -1.39 22.85
C PHE A 200 -11.37 0.12 23.07
N SER A 201 -10.76 0.83 22.12
CA SER A 201 -10.50 2.27 22.25
C SER A 201 -11.50 3.15 21.48
N GLN A 202 -12.42 2.56 20.72
CA GLN A 202 -13.32 3.30 19.83
C GLN A 202 -14.27 4.28 20.56
N ASN A 203 -14.52 4.08 21.86
CA ASN A 203 -15.35 4.98 22.66
C ASN A 203 -14.74 6.39 22.79
N GLN A 204 -13.44 6.53 22.53
CA GLN A 204 -12.72 7.80 22.57
C GLN A 204 -13.05 8.73 21.39
N PHE A 205 -13.79 8.23 20.39
CA PHE A 205 -14.18 8.99 19.20
C PHE A 205 -15.56 9.69 19.33
N GLY A 206 -16.24 9.63 20.49
CA GLY A 206 -17.53 10.29 20.70
C GLY A 206 -18.61 9.77 19.74
N ASP A 207 -19.23 10.67 18.96
CA ASP A 207 -20.21 10.34 17.90
C ASP A 207 -19.60 10.22 16.49
N GLU A 208 -18.30 10.52 16.34
CA GLU A 208 -17.65 10.58 15.02
C GLU A 208 -17.42 9.18 14.42
N GLY A 209 -17.81 8.98 13.15
CA GLY A 209 -17.60 7.72 12.43
C GLY A 209 -18.67 6.64 12.65
N TYR A 210 -19.79 6.97 13.32
CA TYR A 210 -21.00 6.16 13.29
C TYR A 210 -21.69 6.20 11.91
N PRO A 211 -22.59 5.25 11.62
CA PRO A 211 -23.41 5.27 10.41
C PRO A 211 -24.11 6.63 10.21
N PRO A 212 -24.13 7.18 8.97
CA PRO A 212 -24.79 8.46 8.70
C PRO A 212 -26.28 8.46 9.04
N ASP A 213 -26.93 7.31 8.85
CA ASP A 213 -28.34 7.08 9.17
C ASP A 213 -28.51 5.64 9.70
N THR A 214 -28.69 5.53 11.01
CA THR A 214 -28.84 4.24 11.70
C THR A 214 -30.17 3.56 11.42
N ALA A 215 -31.23 4.32 11.14
CA ALA A 215 -32.54 3.78 10.78
C ALA A 215 -32.49 3.18 9.37
N LYS A 216 -31.89 3.90 8.42
CA LYS A 216 -31.66 3.39 7.05
C LYS A 216 -30.72 2.19 7.04
N LEU A 217 -29.72 2.14 7.90
CA LEU A 217 -28.80 1.00 7.99
C LEU A 217 -29.52 -0.30 8.42
N LYS A 218 -30.45 -0.20 9.38
CA LYS A 218 -31.20 -1.34 9.90
C LYS A 218 -32.47 -1.65 9.09
N ALA A 219 -32.94 -0.71 8.29
CA ALA A 219 -34.11 -0.91 7.44
C ALA A 219 -33.87 -2.05 6.43
N PRO A 220 -34.89 -2.92 6.19
CA PRO A 220 -34.82 -3.92 5.15
C PRO A 220 -34.69 -3.22 3.79
N ALA A 221 -33.70 -3.63 3.01
CA ALA A 221 -33.40 -3.07 1.71
C ALA A 221 -33.81 -4.04 0.61
N PHE A 222 -32.90 -4.91 0.18
CA PHE A 222 -33.13 -5.86 -0.91
C PHE A 222 -33.42 -7.26 -0.37
N LEU A 223 -34.46 -7.93 -0.89
CA LEU A 223 -34.89 -9.26 -0.45
C LEU A 223 -35.16 -9.39 1.07
N GLY A 224 -35.54 -8.29 1.74
CA GLY A 224 -35.77 -8.28 3.19
C GLY A 224 -34.50 -8.24 4.04
N ILE A 225 -33.32 -8.22 3.42
CA ILE A 225 -32.03 -8.11 4.11
C ILE A 225 -31.76 -6.64 4.43
N SER A 226 -31.34 -6.32 5.67
CA SER A 226 -30.98 -4.96 6.05
C SER A 226 -29.73 -4.47 5.32
N ASN A 227 -29.56 -3.16 5.19
CA ASN A 227 -28.34 -2.60 4.59
C ASN A 227 -27.08 -3.03 5.38
N GLU A 228 -27.18 -3.20 6.70
CA GLU A 228 -26.08 -3.70 7.53
C GLU A 228 -25.63 -5.10 7.12
N VAL A 229 -26.57 -6.04 7.06
CA VAL A 229 -26.26 -7.43 6.69
C VAL A 229 -25.86 -7.52 5.22
N GLY A 230 -26.50 -6.72 4.36
CA GLY A 230 -26.16 -6.62 2.95
C GLY A 230 -24.71 -6.19 2.71
N VAL A 231 -24.22 -5.16 3.44
CA VAL A 231 -22.82 -4.73 3.34
C VAL A 231 -21.87 -5.83 3.79
N VAL A 232 -22.15 -6.54 4.89
CA VAL A 232 -21.30 -7.66 5.35
C VAL A 232 -21.25 -8.79 4.31
N ILE A 233 -22.41 -9.18 3.75
CA ILE A 233 -22.49 -10.20 2.70
C ILE A 233 -21.69 -9.75 1.47
N LEU A 234 -21.88 -8.50 1.03
CA LEU A 234 -21.14 -7.95 -0.12
C LEU A 234 -19.63 -7.92 0.14
N SER A 235 -19.17 -7.58 1.34
CA SER A 235 -17.75 -7.62 1.69
C SER A 235 -17.17 -9.03 1.64
N ILE A 236 -17.90 -10.04 2.13
CA ILE A 236 -17.47 -11.46 2.04
C ILE A 236 -17.45 -11.92 0.57
N LEU A 237 -18.49 -11.60 -0.20
CA LEU A 237 -18.53 -11.90 -1.63
C LEU A 237 -17.41 -11.19 -2.40
N ALA A 238 -17.05 -9.97 -2.01
CA ALA A 238 -15.95 -9.23 -2.61
C ALA A 238 -14.59 -9.90 -2.36
N VAL A 239 -14.39 -10.52 -1.18
CA VAL A 239 -13.20 -11.34 -0.90
C VAL A 239 -13.16 -12.55 -1.83
N GLY A 240 -14.28 -13.26 -2.00
CA GLY A 240 -14.38 -14.38 -2.94
C GLY A 240 -14.13 -13.97 -4.39
N LEU A 241 -14.71 -12.85 -4.82
CA LEU A 241 -14.47 -12.27 -6.15
C LEU A 241 -13.00 -11.89 -6.33
N ALA A 242 -12.39 -11.26 -5.32
CA ALA A 242 -10.96 -10.91 -5.36
C ALA A 242 -10.10 -12.16 -5.49
N ALA A 243 -10.39 -13.24 -4.75
CA ALA A 243 -9.67 -14.50 -4.87
C ALA A 243 -9.77 -15.10 -6.28
N VAL A 244 -10.96 -15.10 -6.89
CA VAL A 244 -11.16 -15.54 -8.28
C VAL A 244 -10.39 -14.67 -9.26
N LEU A 245 -10.42 -13.35 -9.09
CA LEU A 245 -9.68 -12.40 -9.93
C LEU A 245 -8.17 -12.53 -9.78
N LEU A 246 -7.67 -12.94 -8.62
CA LEU A 246 -6.25 -13.22 -8.41
C LEU A 246 -5.82 -14.51 -9.11
N ASP A 247 -6.59 -15.59 -8.95
CA ASP A 247 -6.31 -16.85 -9.66
C ASP A 247 -6.36 -16.66 -11.18
N HIS A 248 -7.34 -15.87 -11.65
CA HIS A 248 -7.50 -15.46 -13.05
C HIS A 248 -6.98 -14.03 -13.29
N ASN A 249 -5.75 -13.74 -12.83
CA ASN A 249 -5.15 -12.41 -12.88
C ASN A 249 -5.13 -11.76 -14.28
N SER A 250 -5.15 -12.57 -15.35
CA SER A 250 -5.26 -12.08 -16.73
C SER A 250 -6.51 -11.21 -16.94
N ILE A 251 -7.62 -11.49 -16.25
CA ILE A 251 -8.83 -10.67 -16.28
C ILE A 251 -8.51 -9.25 -15.80
N VAL A 252 -7.79 -9.13 -14.67
CA VAL A 252 -7.39 -7.83 -14.12
C VAL A 252 -6.41 -7.14 -15.07
N THR A 253 -5.41 -7.87 -15.57
CA THR A 253 -4.39 -7.36 -16.49
C THR A 253 -4.98 -6.76 -17.75
N TYR A 254 -5.99 -7.42 -18.36
CA TYR A 254 -6.60 -6.92 -19.59
C TYR A 254 -7.71 -5.91 -19.33
N SER A 255 -8.56 -6.10 -18.31
CA SER A 255 -9.71 -5.20 -18.07
C SER A 255 -9.31 -3.82 -17.54
N LEU A 256 -8.28 -3.75 -16.69
CA LEU A 256 -7.90 -2.51 -16.02
C LEU A 256 -7.40 -1.43 -16.98
N PRO A 257 -6.56 -1.71 -18.00
CA PRO A 257 -6.21 -0.74 -19.02
C PRO A 257 -7.41 -0.17 -19.77
N PHE A 258 -8.43 -0.99 -20.08
CA PHE A 258 -9.65 -0.49 -20.73
C PHE A 258 -10.45 0.43 -19.81
N LEU A 259 -10.56 0.10 -18.52
CA LEU A 259 -11.22 0.96 -17.53
C LEU A 259 -10.49 2.31 -17.41
N ILE A 260 -9.17 2.28 -17.28
CA ILE A 260 -8.33 3.49 -17.19
C ILE A 260 -8.47 4.31 -18.48
N ALA A 261 -8.39 3.69 -19.65
CA ALA A 261 -8.57 4.37 -20.93
C ALA A 261 -9.95 5.03 -21.01
N GLY A 262 -11.02 4.35 -20.58
CA GLY A 262 -12.37 4.91 -20.51
C GLY A 262 -12.45 6.15 -19.61
N VAL A 263 -11.84 6.10 -18.42
CA VAL A 263 -11.78 7.25 -17.49
C VAL A 263 -10.99 8.41 -18.10
N LEU A 264 -9.83 8.13 -18.73
CA LEU A 264 -9.01 9.17 -19.35
C LEU A 264 -9.71 9.81 -20.55
N ILE A 265 -10.37 9.01 -21.39
CA ILE A 265 -11.20 9.50 -22.50
C ILE A 265 -12.32 10.38 -21.95
N TYR A 266 -13.02 9.94 -20.91
CA TYR A 266 -14.07 10.73 -20.27
C TYR A 266 -13.55 12.08 -19.75
N ILE A 267 -12.43 12.09 -19.02
CA ILE A 267 -11.81 13.32 -18.52
C ILE A 267 -11.41 14.24 -19.68
N LEU A 268 -10.83 13.69 -20.75
CA LEU A 268 -10.44 14.45 -21.94
C LEU A 268 -11.67 15.04 -22.64
N SER A 269 -12.70 14.25 -22.92
CA SER A 269 -13.95 14.72 -23.54
C SER A 269 -14.63 15.80 -22.69
N TYR A 270 -14.69 15.60 -21.37
CA TYR A 270 -15.26 16.59 -20.44
C TYR A 270 -14.45 17.88 -20.40
N SER A 271 -13.11 17.78 -20.43
CA SER A 271 -12.24 18.96 -20.47
C SER A 271 -12.42 19.78 -21.75
N ILE A 272 -12.55 19.13 -22.90
CA ILE A 272 -12.81 19.80 -24.19
C ILE A 272 -14.17 20.50 -24.16
N LYS A 273 -15.18 19.83 -23.60
CA LYS A 273 -16.51 20.43 -23.40
C LYS A 273 -16.44 21.70 -22.55
N LEU A 274 -15.75 21.67 -21.41
CA LEU A 274 -15.58 22.86 -20.54
C LEU A 274 -14.91 24.02 -21.27
N VAL A 275 -13.85 23.76 -22.05
CA VAL A 275 -13.18 24.80 -22.86
C VAL A 275 -14.13 25.38 -23.91
N SER A 276 -14.93 24.53 -24.56
CA SER A 276 -15.91 24.93 -25.57
C SER A 276 -17.06 25.76 -24.96
N ASP A 277 -17.49 25.42 -23.75
CA ASP A 277 -18.56 26.11 -23.01
C ASP A 277 -18.09 27.45 -22.39
N GLY A 278 -16.83 27.83 -22.60
CA GLY A 278 -16.26 29.11 -22.15
C GLY A 278 -15.43 29.03 -20.87
N ASP A 279 -15.45 27.91 -20.14
CA ASP A 279 -14.63 27.68 -18.94
C ASP A 279 -13.24 27.12 -19.32
N LYS A 280 -12.45 27.96 -19.97
CA LYS A 280 -11.10 27.61 -20.44
C LYS A 280 -10.19 27.18 -19.29
N VAL A 281 -10.30 27.83 -18.12
CA VAL A 281 -9.42 27.58 -16.98
C VAL A 281 -9.68 26.20 -16.38
N ALA A 282 -10.95 25.81 -16.17
CA ALA A 282 -11.27 24.49 -15.65
C ALA A 282 -10.87 23.37 -16.62
N GLY A 283 -11.15 23.56 -17.92
CA GLY A 283 -10.77 22.59 -18.94
C GLY A 283 -9.25 22.38 -19.05
N GLN A 284 -8.46 23.47 -19.06
CA GLN A 284 -6.99 23.38 -19.10
C GLN A 284 -6.39 22.74 -17.84
N ARG A 285 -7.00 22.93 -16.67
CA ARG A 285 -6.56 22.22 -15.44
C ARG A 285 -6.69 20.71 -15.58
N LEU A 286 -7.76 20.22 -16.23
CA LEU A 286 -7.91 18.79 -16.49
C LEU A 286 -6.87 18.25 -17.47
N TRP A 287 -6.44 19.04 -18.46
CA TRP A 287 -5.31 18.65 -19.32
C TRP A 287 -4.02 18.48 -18.54
N VAL A 288 -3.75 19.38 -17.58
CA VAL A 288 -2.60 19.24 -16.68
C VAL A 288 -2.72 17.96 -15.85
N VAL A 289 -3.91 17.63 -15.33
CA VAL A 289 -4.15 16.37 -14.61
C VAL A 289 -3.83 15.16 -15.48
N LEU A 290 -4.25 15.13 -16.75
CA LEU A 290 -3.95 14.03 -17.68
C LEU A 290 -2.44 13.85 -17.89
N VAL A 291 -1.70 14.95 -18.08
CA VAL A 291 -0.23 14.91 -18.23
C VAL A 291 0.44 14.43 -16.94
N LEU A 292 0.03 14.95 -15.79
CA LEU A 292 0.58 14.53 -14.49
C LEU A 292 0.26 13.05 -14.20
N PHE A 293 -0.93 12.58 -14.54
CA PHE A 293 -1.34 11.19 -14.37
C PHE A 293 -0.45 10.24 -15.18
N PHE A 294 -0.10 10.60 -16.42
CA PHE A 294 0.81 9.82 -17.25
C PHE A 294 2.17 9.61 -16.56
N PHE A 295 2.83 10.70 -16.13
CA PHE A 295 4.12 10.63 -15.45
C PHE A 295 4.04 9.95 -14.08
N HIS A 296 2.93 10.15 -13.36
CA HIS A 296 2.66 9.48 -12.09
C HIS A 296 2.56 7.96 -12.26
N THR A 297 1.87 7.52 -13.31
CA THR A 297 1.73 6.09 -13.62
C THR A 297 3.08 5.45 -13.90
N ILE A 298 3.94 6.11 -14.69
CA ILE A 298 5.29 5.62 -14.97
C ILE A 298 6.12 5.52 -13.68
N PHE A 299 6.07 6.56 -12.85
CA PHE A 299 6.81 6.57 -11.58
C PHE A 299 6.41 5.38 -10.70
N TRP A 300 5.11 5.18 -10.47
CA TRP A 300 4.64 4.09 -9.61
C TRP A 300 4.78 2.70 -10.24
N ALA A 301 4.68 2.57 -11.56
CA ALA A 301 4.96 1.30 -12.24
C ALA A 301 6.41 0.84 -12.06
N LEU A 302 7.35 1.78 -11.96
CA LEU A 302 8.75 1.52 -11.65
C LEU A 302 8.96 1.36 -10.14
N PHE A 303 8.38 2.23 -9.32
CA PHE A 303 8.55 2.18 -7.87
C PHE A 303 8.01 0.87 -7.26
N GLU A 304 6.83 0.41 -7.69
CA GLU A 304 6.15 -0.78 -7.12
C GLU A 304 6.88 -2.10 -7.41
N GLN A 305 7.84 -2.12 -8.35
CA GLN A 305 8.71 -3.27 -8.59
C GLN A 305 9.66 -3.57 -7.41
N ALA A 306 9.86 -2.60 -6.52
CA ALA A 306 10.59 -2.77 -5.26
C ALA A 306 10.04 -3.91 -4.39
N GLY A 307 8.76 -4.24 -4.53
CA GLY A 307 8.11 -5.33 -3.80
C GLY A 307 8.05 -6.66 -4.55
N SER A 308 8.41 -6.71 -5.84
CA SER A 308 8.29 -7.88 -6.70
C SER A 308 9.61 -8.24 -7.38
N SER A 309 9.87 -7.70 -8.57
CA SER A 309 11.04 -8.07 -9.39
C SER A 309 12.36 -7.74 -8.71
N LEU A 310 12.45 -6.64 -7.97
CA LEU A 310 13.68 -6.29 -7.24
C LEU A 310 13.94 -7.23 -6.05
N VAL A 311 12.90 -7.82 -5.46
CA VAL A 311 13.04 -8.80 -4.38
C VAL A 311 13.57 -10.12 -4.93
N LEU A 312 13.00 -10.61 -6.04
CA LEU A 312 13.51 -11.81 -6.71
C LEU A 312 14.92 -11.58 -7.29
N PHE A 313 15.21 -10.37 -7.74
CA PHE A 313 16.55 -9.99 -8.15
C PHE A 313 17.53 -10.01 -6.97
N ALA A 314 17.15 -9.44 -5.82
CA ALA A 314 17.92 -9.49 -4.58
C ALA A 314 18.22 -10.93 -4.14
N ASP A 315 17.20 -11.78 -4.17
CA ASP A 315 17.29 -13.18 -3.77
C ASP A 315 18.27 -14.00 -4.61
N ARG A 316 18.32 -13.74 -5.92
CA ARG A 316 19.02 -14.62 -6.88
C ARG A 316 20.35 -14.06 -7.38
N ASN A 317 20.53 -12.75 -7.36
CA ASN A 317 21.63 -12.07 -8.06
C ASN A 317 22.49 -11.20 -7.13
N VAL A 318 22.20 -11.19 -5.83
CA VAL A 318 22.89 -10.32 -4.89
C VAL A 318 23.44 -11.16 -3.76
N ASP A 319 24.74 -11.02 -3.49
CA ASP A 319 25.25 -11.45 -2.19
C ASP A 319 24.61 -10.58 -1.11
N MET A 320 23.69 -11.22 -0.39
CA MET A 320 22.87 -10.64 0.65
C MET A 320 23.54 -10.66 2.03
N MET A 321 24.76 -11.22 2.16
CA MET A 321 25.54 -11.21 3.40
C MET A 321 24.76 -11.77 4.61
N GLY A 322 23.93 -12.80 4.39
CA GLY A 322 23.11 -13.43 5.42
C GLY A 322 21.78 -12.71 5.73
N ILE A 323 21.44 -11.64 5.03
CA ILE A 323 20.15 -10.93 5.16
C ILE A 323 19.12 -11.53 4.19
N PRO A 324 17.93 -11.96 4.63
CA PRO A 324 16.91 -12.46 3.72
C PRO A 324 16.45 -11.41 2.69
N ALA A 325 16.14 -11.85 1.47
CA ALA A 325 15.79 -10.94 0.37
C ALA A 325 14.53 -10.12 0.64
N SER A 326 13.55 -10.68 1.38
CA SER A 326 12.34 -9.98 1.81
C SER A 326 12.65 -8.71 2.62
N MET A 327 13.74 -8.71 3.40
CA MET A 327 14.12 -7.58 4.25
C MET A 327 14.58 -6.35 3.46
N THR A 328 14.91 -6.49 2.17
CA THR A 328 15.23 -5.34 1.31
C THR A 328 14.06 -4.37 1.20
N GLN A 329 12.82 -4.83 1.36
CA GLN A 329 11.64 -3.98 1.40
C GLN A 329 11.62 -3.01 2.60
N SER A 330 12.43 -3.28 3.64
CA SER A 330 12.60 -2.35 4.78
C SER A 330 13.48 -1.13 4.44
N PHE A 331 14.26 -1.17 3.34
CA PHE A 331 15.14 -0.06 2.98
C PHE A 331 14.37 1.20 2.62
N ASN A 332 13.27 1.09 1.87
CA ASN A 332 12.45 2.26 1.53
C ASN A 332 11.89 2.98 2.77
N PRO A 333 11.14 2.33 3.68
CA PRO A 333 10.63 3.01 4.86
C PRO A 333 11.74 3.49 5.79
N LEU A 334 12.89 2.79 5.89
CA LEU A 334 14.08 3.29 6.58
C LEU A 334 14.55 4.63 6.01
N PHE A 335 14.73 4.71 4.69
CA PHE A 335 15.14 5.95 4.03
C PHE A 335 14.08 7.05 4.14
N ILE A 336 12.78 6.74 4.10
CA ILE A 336 11.74 7.73 4.36
C ILE A 336 11.89 8.29 5.78
N MET A 337 12.06 7.44 6.80
CA MET A 337 12.23 7.87 8.18
C MET A 337 13.45 8.78 8.37
N LEU A 338 14.55 8.48 7.69
CA LEU A 338 15.78 9.28 7.77
C LEU A 338 15.71 10.57 6.96
N LEU A 339 15.13 10.53 5.76
CA LEU A 339 15.20 11.62 4.78
C LEU A 339 13.96 12.53 4.79
N ALA A 340 12.78 12.06 5.19
CA ALA A 340 11.57 12.88 5.16
C ALA A 340 11.68 14.17 6.01
N PRO A 341 12.28 14.17 7.23
CA PRO A 341 12.51 15.40 7.97
C PRO A 341 13.42 16.37 7.21
N LEU A 342 14.49 15.85 6.57
CA LEU A 342 15.43 16.64 5.78
C LEU A 342 14.75 17.27 4.56
N PHE A 343 13.95 16.48 3.83
CA PHE A 343 13.16 16.95 2.69
C PHE A 343 12.11 17.99 3.11
N SER A 344 11.42 17.77 4.24
CA SER A 344 10.47 18.74 4.78
C SER A 344 11.14 20.07 5.10
N MET A 345 12.29 20.06 5.79
CA MET A 345 13.08 21.27 6.07
C MET A 345 13.55 21.96 4.78
N MET A 346 14.01 21.19 3.80
CA MET A 346 14.41 21.70 2.48
C MET A 346 13.25 22.41 1.78
N TRP A 347 12.08 21.76 1.68
CA TRP A 347 10.91 22.34 1.00
C TRP A 347 10.39 23.59 1.71
N LEU A 348 10.33 23.58 3.04
CA LEU A 348 9.94 24.75 3.82
C LEU A 348 10.91 25.93 3.59
N ASN A 349 12.22 25.66 3.53
CA ASN A 349 13.22 26.70 3.26
C ASN A 349 13.11 27.24 1.82
N LEU A 350 12.91 26.37 0.83
CA LEU A 350 12.74 26.78 -0.56
C LEU A 350 11.46 27.61 -0.74
N ASN A 351 10.37 27.22 -0.11
CA ASN A 351 9.11 27.96 -0.13
C ASN A 351 9.25 29.34 0.53
N LYS A 352 9.87 29.43 1.71
CA LYS A 352 10.18 30.72 2.37
C LYS A 352 10.97 31.67 1.45
N ASN A 353 11.87 31.12 0.64
CA ASN A 353 12.69 31.87 -0.31
C ASN A 353 12.05 32.05 -1.71
N LYS A 354 10.79 31.65 -1.92
CA LYS A 354 10.10 31.66 -3.22
C LYS A 354 10.85 30.91 -4.34
N LYS A 355 11.65 29.91 -3.97
CA LYS A 355 12.44 29.04 -4.85
C LYS A 355 11.90 27.61 -4.91
N GLU A 356 10.68 27.38 -4.42
CA GLU A 356 10.06 26.06 -4.48
C GLU A 356 9.87 25.65 -5.96
N PRO A 357 10.41 24.49 -6.39
CA PRO A 357 10.21 23.99 -7.73
C PRO A 357 8.73 23.77 -8.04
N SER A 358 8.34 24.03 -9.29
CA SER A 358 6.99 23.76 -9.76
C SER A 358 6.67 22.26 -9.68
N THR A 359 5.37 21.92 -9.67
CA THR A 359 4.93 20.52 -9.66
C THR A 359 5.55 19.68 -10.77
N PRO A 360 5.56 20.11 -12.05
CA PRO A 360 6.23 19.35 -13.10
C PRO A 360 7.72 19.13 -12.84
N MET A 361 8.40 20.12 -12.25
CA MET A 361 9.81 20.00 -11.89
C MET A 361 10.03 18.97 -10.78
N LYS A 362 9.13 18.88 -9.81
CA LYS A 362 9.16 17.83 -8.77
C LYS A 362 8.95 16.43 -9.36
N PHE A 363 8.05 16.29 -10.33
CA PHE A 363 7.88 15.04 -11.10
C PHE A 363 9.12 14.69 -11.91
N PHE A 364 9.74 15.68 -12.57
CA PHE A 364 11.00 15.50 -13.28
C PHE A 364 12.09 14.96 -12.34
N TRP A 365 12.28 15.58 -11.17
CA TRP A 365 13.24 15.09 -10.18
C TRP A 365 12.88 13.69 -9.68
N GLY A 366 11.61 13.41 -9.43
CA GLY A 366 11.17 12.07 -9.02
C GLY A 366 11.53 10.98 -10.03
N LEU A 367 11.21 11.21 -11.31
CA LEU A 367 11.51 10.28 -12.40
C LEU A 367 13.01 10.19 -12.71
N ALA A 368 13.75 11.30 -12.61
CA ALA A 368 15.19 11.28 -12.80
C ALA A 368 15.88 10.41 -11.74
N GLN A 369 15.45 10.50 -10.49
CA GLN A 369 15.99 9.69 -9.40
C GLN A 369 15.59 8.21 -9.54
N MET A 370 14.38 7.94 -10.03
CA MET A 370 13.97 6.59 -10.42
C MET A 370 14.90 6.02 -11.52
N ALA A 371 15.18 6.80 -12.56
CA ALA A 371 16.08 6.40 -13.64
C ALA A 371 17.51 6.16 -13.15
N ILE A 372 18.02 6.99 -12.22
CA ILE A 372 19.33 6.78 -11.59
C ILE A 372 19.34 5.49 -10.78
N GLY A 373 18.31 5.22 -9.97
CA GLY A 373 18.20 4.01 -9.17
C GLY A 373 18.22 2.74 -10.02
N TYR A 374 17.41 2.68 -11.09
CA TYR A 374 17.46 1.58 -12.05
C TYR A 374 18.77 1.52 -12.84
N GLY A 375 19.38 2.66 -13.16
CA GLY A 375 20.71 2.72 -13.76
C GLY A 375 21.76 2.04 -12.87
N ILE A 376 21.70 2.24 -11.55
CA ILE A 376 22.57 1.57 -10.58
C ILE A 376 22.30 0.06 -10.52
N VAL A 377 21.03 -0.37 -10.59
CA VAL A 377 20.68 -1.80 -10.67
C VAL A 377 21.30 -2.44 -11.92
N VAL A 378 21.18 -1.79 -13.08
CA VAL A 378 21.77 -2.30 -14.34
C VAL A 378 23.29 -2.32 -14.28
N LEU A 379 23.93 -1.28 -13.75
CA LEU A 379 25.38 -1.25 -13.59
C LEU A 379 25.86 -2.32 -12.60
N GLY A 380 25.18 -2.48 -11.47
CA GLY A 380 25.46 -3.55 -10.50
C GLY A 380 25.33 -4.93 -11.15
N GLY A 381 24.23 -5.16 -11.87
CA GLY A 381 24.02 -6.41 -12.62
C GLY A 381 25.08 -6.68 -13.69
N LYS A 382 25.62 -5.66 -14.36
CA LYS A 382 26.70 -5.83 -15.36
C LYS A 382 28.08 -6.01 -14.73
N MET A 383 28.36 -5.30 -13.64
CA MET A 383 29.67 -5.32 -12.99
C MET A 383 29.90 -6.59 -12.17
N PHE A 384 28.83 -7.12 -11.58
CA PHE A 384 28.87 -8.29 -10.71
C PHE A 384 28.16 -9.50 -11.32
N GLY A 385 27.46 -9.33 -12.44
CA GLY A 385 26.94 -10.43 -13.25
C GLY A 385 27.94 -10.81 -14.33
N THR A 386 29.02 -11.50 -13.94
CA THR A 386 29.72 -12.44 -14.83
C THR A 386 30.44 -13.51 -14.00
N ALA A 387 29.85 -14.70 -13.92
CA ALA A 387 30.45 -16.00 -14.20
C ALA A 387 29.35 -17.06 -14.13
#